data_AF-A0A957MQX9-F1
#
_entry.id   AF-A0A957MQX9-F1
#
_cell.length_a   1.000
_cell.length_b   1.000
_cell.length_c   1.000
_cell.angle_alpha   90.00
_cell.angle_beta   90.00
_cell.angle_gamma   90.00
#
_symmetry.space_group_name_H-M   'P 1'
#
loop_
_entity.id
_entity.type
_entity.pdbx_description
1 polymer ?
#
loop_
_entity_poly.entity_id
_entity_poly.type
_entity_poly.pdbx_seq_one_letter_code
_entity_poly.pdbx_strand_id
1 'polypeptide(L)' 'MGQYLLDFAFLILLLIANGFLSMAEMAIVSSRRPRLQTLADDGKPGAARALALAEEPGDFLSTVQIGI' A
#
# COMPACT_ATOMS: atom_id res chain seq x y z
N MET A 1 -15.16 -20.18 -24.68
CA MET A 1 -14.87 -18.73 -24.76
C MET A 1 -15.24 -17.95 -23.50
N GLY A 2 -16.44 -18.10 -22.93
CA GLY A 2 -16.82 -17.36 -21.70
C GLY A 2 -15.90 -17.61 -20.50
N GLN A 3 -15.41 -18.84 -20.34
CA GLN A 3 -14.50 -19.21 -19.23
C GLN A 3 -13.16 -18.48 -19.32
N TYR A 4 -12.54 -18.43 -20.51
CA TYR A 4 -11.28 -17.68 -20.72
C TYR A 4 -11.43 -16.17 -20.48
N LEU A 5 -12.59 -15.60 -20.80
CA LEU A 5 -12.87 -14.18 -20.51
C LEU A 5 -12.92 -13.91 -19.01
N LEU A 6 -13.53 -14.83 -18.25
CA LEU A 6 -13.63 -14.75 -16.80
C LEU A 6 -12.25 -14.92 -16.15
N ASP A 7 -11.47 -15.89 -16.61
CA ASP A 7 -10.08 -16.11 -16.16
C ASP A 7 -9.21 -14.88 -16.44
N PHE A 8 -9.32 -14.28 -17.62
CA PHE A 8 -8.59 -13.06 -17.97
C PHE A 8 -9.00 -11.87 -17.10
N ALA A 9 -10.31 -11.70 -16.83
CA ALA A 9 -10.79 -10.66 -15.93
C ALA A 9 -10.25 -10.84 -14.50
N PHE A 10 -10.18 -12.08 -13.99
CA PHE A 10 -9.56 -12.38 -12.70
C PHE A 10 -8.08 -12.06 -12.68
N LEU A 11 -7.34 -12.42 -13.73
CA LEU A 11 -5.91 -12.10 -13.82
C LEU A 11 -5.67 -10.59 -13.81
N ILE A 12 -6.46 -9.82 -14.55
CA ILE A 12 -6.36 -8.35 -14.56
C ILE A 12 -6.71 -7.78 -13.17
N LEU A 13 -7.77 -8.28 -12.53
CA LEU A 13 -8.15 -7.86 -11.18
C LEU A 13 -7.01 -8.12 -10.18
N LEU A 14 -6.45 -9.33 -10.19
CA LEU A 14 -5.35 -9.71 -9.30
C LEU A 14 -4.08 -8.91 -9.60
N LEU A 15 -3.77 -8.64 -10.87
CA LEU A 15 -2.66 -7.79 -11.26
C LEU A 15 -2.79 -6.37 -10.71
N ILE A 16 -3.98 -5.77 -10.84
CA ILE A 16 -4.27 -4.43 -10.31
C ILE A 16 -4.21 -4.43 -8.79
N ALA A 17 -4.78 -5.45 -8.13
CA ALA A 17 -4.77 -5.57 -6.67
C ALA A 17 -3.33 -5.66 -6.13
N ASN A 18 -2.51 -6.51 -6.74
CA ASN A 18 -1.09 -6.65 -6.41
C ASN A 18 -0.30 -5.35 -6.68
N GLY A 19 -0.54 -4.71 -7.83
CA GLY A 19 0.06 -3.43 -8.16
C GLY A 19 -0.30 -2.35 -7.13
N PHE A 20 -1.55 -2.30 -6.69
CA PHE A 20 -2.01 -1.37 -5.65
C PHE A 20 -1.31 -1.62 -4.31
N LEU A 21 -1.25 -2.87 -3.86
CA LEU A 21 -0.58 -3.25 -2.62
C LEU A 21 0.92 -2.91 -2.65
N SER A 22 1.60 -3.26 -3.75
CA SER A 22 3.03 -2.96 -3.94
C SER A 22 3.31 -1.44 -4.02
N MET A 23 2.42 -0.66 -4.65
CA MET A 23 2.53 0.80 -4.64
C MET A 23 2.34 1.39 -3.23
N ALA A 24 1.43 0.84 -2.42
CA ALA A 24 1.24 1.30 -1.05
C ALA A 24 2.47 1.02 -0.18
N GLU A 25 3.06 -0.18 -0.30
CA GLU A 25 4.35 -0.54 0.29
C GLU A 25 5.45 0.45 -0.10
N MET A 26 5.65 0.66 -1.40
CA MET A 26 6.71 1.55 -1.88
C MET A 26 6.46 3.02 -1.51
N ALA A 27 5.20 3.47 -1.44
CA ALA A 27 4.85 4.82 -0.99
C ALA A 27 5.23 5.05 0.48
N ILE A 28 5.02 4.07 1.36
CA ILE A 28 5.41 4.17 2.78
C ILE A 28 6.93 4.11 2.92
N VAL A 29 7.60 3.15 2.26
CA VAL A 29 9.06 2.98 2.37
C VAL A 29 9.84 4.16 1.76
N SER A 30 9.32 4.78 0.70
CA SER A 30 9.96 5.96 0.07
C SER A 30 9.62 7.30 0.74
N SER A 31 8.62 7.33 1.61
CA SER A 31 8.20 8.55 2.30
C SER A 31 9.20 8.96 3.38
N ARG A 32 9.57 10.25 3.38
CA ARG A 32 10.49 10.80 4.38
C ARG A 32 9.73 11.04 5.70
N ARG A 33 10.16 10.38 6.78
CA ARG A 33 9.55 10.53 8.13
C ARG A 33 9.34 11.98 8.58
N PRO A 34 10.31 12.92 8.43
CA PRO A 34 10.11 14.31 8.86
C PRO A 34 8.94 15.00 8.12
N ARG A 35 8.72 14.65 6.85
CA ARG A 35 7.61 15.19 6.06
C ARG A 35 6.27 14.62 6.53
N LEU A 36 6.22 13.34 6.89
CA LEU A 36 5.03 12.71 7.46
C LEU A 36 4.69 13.31 8.83
N GLN A 37 5.70 13.57 9.65
CA GLN A 37 5.54 14.27 10.93
C GLN A 37 4.91 15.64 10.73
N THR A 38 5.46 16.47 9.83
CA THR A 38 4.87 17.79 9.52
C THR A 38 3.42 17.67 9.06
N LEU A 39 3.10 16.70 8.20
CA LEU A 39 1.71 16.49 7.74
C LEU A 39 0.78 16.04 8.88
N ALA A 40 1.29 15.25 9.83
CA ALA A 40 0.54 14.83 11.01
C ALA A 40 0.30 16.02 11.96
N ASP A 41 1.33 16.86 12.18
CA ASP A 41 1.25 18.08 12.97
C ASP A 41 0.28 19.10 12.35
N ASP A 42 0.22 19.18 11.02
CA ASP A 42 -0.74 19.98 10.24
C ASP A 42 -2.17 19.41 10.27
N GLY A 43 -2.40 18.30 10.98
CA GLY A 43 -3.72 17.66 11.12
C GLY A 43 -4.21 16.98 9.84
N LYS A 44 -3.34 16.64 8.89
CA LYS A 44 -3.76 15.97 7.65
C LYS A 44 -4.36 14.59 7.97
N PRO A 45 -5.56 14.29 7.46
CA PRO A 45 -6.19 13.00 7.71
C PRO A 45 -5.32 11.87 7.17
N GLY A 46 -5.07 10.87 8.01
CA GLY A 46 -4.24 9.71 7.67
C GLY A 46 -2.73 9.92 7.77
N ALA A 47 -2.23 11.15 7.95
CA ALA A 47 -0.79 11.40 8.07
C ALA A 47 -0.19 10.78 9.34
N ALA A 48 -0.89 10.84 10.48
CA ALA A 48 -0.46 10.18 11.71
C ALA A 48 -0.38 8.65 11.55
N ARG A 49 -1.31 8.03 10.80
CA ARG A 49 -1.27 6.59 10.49
C ARG A 49 -0.11 6.26 9.56
N ALA A 50 0.10 7.05 8.51
CA ALA A 50 1.23 6.88 7.59
C ALA A 50 2.58 7.05 8.30
N LEU A 51 2.67 7.98 9.26
CA LEU A 51 3.84 8.16 10.10
C LEU A 51 4.10 6.92 10.96
N ALA A 52 3.10 6.41 11.67
CA ALA A 52 3.22 5.19 12.48
C ALA A 52 3.68 3.98 11.62
N LEU A 53 3.10 3.81 10.43
CA LEU A 53 3.51 2.77 9.47
C LEU A 53 4.94 2.98 8.95
N ALA A 54 5.43 4.21 8.87
CA ALA A 54 6.80 4.51 8.44
C ALA A 54 7.84 4.38 9.57
N GLU A 55 7.42 4.47 10.83
CA GLU A 55 8.25 4.20 12.01
C GLU A 55 8.47 2.71 12.21
N GLU A 56 7.39 1.91 12.10
CA GLU A 56 7.41 0.45 12.18
C GLU A 56 6.92 -0.19 10.87
N PRO A 57 7.73 -0.13 9.79
CA PRO A 57 7.32 -0.68 8.51
C PRO A 57 7.18 -2.21 8.54
N GLY A 58 7.79 -2.92 9.49
CA GLY A 58 7.79 -4.38 9.57
C GLY A 58 6.39 -5.00 9.53
N ASP A 59 5.44 -4.46 10.30
CA ASP A 59 4.09 -5.00 10.39
C ASP A 59 3.26 -4.71 9.12
N PHE A 60 3.48 -3.54 8.52
CA PHE A 60 2.85 -3.16 7.26
C PHE A 60 3.37 -4.00 6.08
N LEU A 61 4.70 -4.12 5.98
CA LEU A 61 5.38 -4.89 4.95
C LEU A 61 5.00 -6.37 5.03
N SER A 62 4.94 -6.95 6.23
CA SER A 62 4.55 -8.35 6.41
C SER A 62 3.11 -8.60 5.98
N THR A 63 2.20 -7.67 6.25
CA THR A 63 0.78 -7.79 5.84
C THR A 63 0.62 -7.67 4.33
N VAL A 64 1.35 -6.75 3.69
CA VAL A 64 1.34 -6.60 2.24
C VAL A 64 1.99 -7.81 1.55
N GLN A 65 3.11 -8.31 2.05
CA GLN A 65 3.82 -9.47 1.50
C GLN A 65 3.03 -10.78 1.61
N ILE A 66 2.22 -10.97 2.66
CA ILE A 66 1.33 -12.14 2.76
C ILE A 66 0.17 -12.02 1.75
N GLY A 67 -0.21 -10.81 1.36
CA GLY A 67 -1.29 -10.52 0.42
C GLY A 67 -0.89 -10.51 -1.06
N ILE A 68 0.42 -10.49 -1.37
CA ILE A 68 1.01 -10.64 -2.71
C ILE A 68 1.27 -12.12 -2.99
#